data_AF-A0A416TGW7-F1
#
_entry.id   AF-A0A416TGW7-F1
#
_cell.length_a   1.000
_cell.length_b   1.000
_cell.length_c   1.000
_cell.angle_alpha   90.00
_cell.angle_beta   90.00
_cell.angle_gamma   90.00
#
_symmetry.space_group_name_H-M   'P 1'
#
loop_
_entity.id
_entity.type
_entity.pdbx_description
1 polymer ?
#
loop_
_entity_poly.entity_id
_entity_poly.type
_entity_poly.pdbx_seq_one_letter_code
_entity_poly.pdbx_strand_id
1 'polypeptide(L)'
;MSITNYWFQLIWILTAGIILTRFLPKKQEIVMGRIEERWQMAPAVLLVIPYIIAAALRSDNFGDTYAYRRVFSEAPNRLAELPFYLQGIKKDKGFSVFMVVLKSFIGNSSVCFFLIIAAIQMLCMAFIYRKYSENYWMSIFIFVAGTDYMSWCQNGIRQFLAIAIIMAGFPLLLKRKYVSLTVIILLGATFHASALLMVPIIFIVQGKAWNKKSVLCILGCILILIFVNRFTDGMNDALSNTQYSNMVTDWKEWEDNGTNPIRVFVYSIPMIFSVVGRRQIKEADNPVVNIMTNFSILTSGIAVVSMKTSGIFIGRLISYGSVYSASILLPWEMENIFTENSAKIIKSAAVLGYIGFFYYQMHFIWGLI
;
A
#
# COMPACT_ATOMS: atom_id res chain seq x y z
N MET A 1 -17.42 10.89 18.22
CA MET A 1 -17.45 9.43 18.43
C MET A 1 -16.28 8.83 17.66
N SER A 2 -15.40 8.09 18.32
CA SER A 2 -14.29 7.37 17.67
C SER A 2 -14.63 5.88 17.56
N ILE A 3 -14.21 5.23 16.48
CA ILE A 3 -14.37 3.78 16.36
C ILE A 3 -13.26 3.10 17.17
N THR A 4 -13.66 2.28 18.14
CA THR A 4 -12.76 1.50 19.01
C THR A 4 -12.87 0.00 18.77
N ASN A 5 -13.96 -0.49 18.16
CA ASN A 5 -14.12 -1.90 17.84
C ASN A 5 -13.62 -2.22 16.44
N TYR A 6 -12.35 -2.62 16.35
CA TYR A 6 -11.71 -2.94 15.08
C TYR A 6 -12.14 -4.28 14.48
N TRP A 7 -12.75 -5.20 15.25
CA TRP A 7 -13.30 -6.46 14.73
C TRP A 7 -14.39 -6.24 13.68
N PHE A 8 -15.11 -5.12 13.77
CA PHE A 8 -16.12 -4.75 12.77
C PHE A 8 -15.53 -4.65 11.36
N GLN A 9 -14.24 -4.34 11.21
CA GLN A 9 -13.57 -4.33 9.91
C GLN A 9 -13.56 -5.70 9.24
N LEU A 10 -13.32 -6.77 10.03
CA LEU A 10 -13.33 -8.15 9.53
C LEU A 10 -14.76 -8.68 9.37
N ILE A 11 -15.65 -8.37 10.31
CA ILE A 11 -17.06 -8.77 10.24
C ILE A 11 -17.71 -8.17 8.99
N TRP A 12 -17.45 -6.88 8.71
CA TRP A 12 -18.00 -6.21 7.53
C TRP A 12 -17.49 -6.82 6.23
N ILE A 13 -16.17 -6.98 6.03
CA ILE A 13 -15.65 -7.54 4.76
C ILE A 13 -16.21 -8.93 4.50
N LEU A 14 -16.36 -9.76 5.54
CA LEU A 14 -16.87 -11.11 5.40
C LEU A 14 -18.38 -11.12 5.10
N THR A 15 -19.18 -10.39 5.87
CA THR A 15 -20.64 -10.39 5.73
C THR A 15 -21.12 -9.62 4.50
N ALA A 16 -20.65 -8.39 4.29
CA ALA A 16 -21.01 -7.58 3.14
C ALA A 16 -20.49 -8.20 1.83
N GLY A 17 -19.31 -8.82 1.85
CA GLY A 17 -18.78 -9.54 0.70
C GLY A 17 -19.69 -10.69 0.25
N ILE A 18 -20.20 -11.50 1.18
CA ILE A 18 -21.17 -12.57 0.88
C ILE A 18 -22.45 -11.99 0.27
N ILE A 19 -23.01 -10.94 0.89
CA ILE A 19 -24.25 -10.32 0.43
C ILE A 19 -24.06 -9.74 -0.98
N LEU A 20 -23.04 -8.91 -1.18
CA LEU A 20 -22.81 -8.22 -2.46
C LEU A 20 -22.51 -9.21 -3.59
N THR A 21 -21.74 -10.28 -3.33
CA THR A 21 -21.47 -11.31 -4.37
C THR A 21 -22.70 -12.13 -4.73
N ARG A 22 -23.60 -12.38 -3.78
CA ARG A 22 -24.80 -13.20 -4.00
C ARG A 22 -25.92 -12.44 -4.71
N PHE A 23 -26.07 -11.15 -4.39
CA PHE A 23 -27.20 -10.35 -4.86
C PHE A 23 -26.84 -9.43 -6.05
N LEU A 24 -25.56 -9.13 -6.29
CA LEU A 24 -25.14 -8.25 -7.38
C LEU A 24 -24.18 -8.99 -8.32
N PRO A 25 -24.64 -9.40 -9.53
CA PRO A 25 -23.84 -10.20 -10.43
C PRO A 25 -22.63 -9.41 -10.96
N LYS A 26 -21.55 -10.15 -11.27
CA LYS A 26 -20.40 -9.61 -11.97
C LYS A 26 -20.78 -9.18 -13.39
N LYS A 27 -19.99 -8.27 -13.96
CA LYS A 27 -20.11 -7.80 -15.34
C LYS A 27 -18.87 -8.20 -16.13
N GLN A 28 -19.06 -8.56 -17.40
CA GLN A 28 -17.97 -8.75 -18.34
C GLN A 28 -17.37 -7.40 -18.75
N GLU A 29 -16.05 -7.27 -18.63
CA GLU A 29 -15.30 -6.09 -19.03
C GLU A 29 -14.03 -6.51 -19.79
N ILE A 30 -13.57 -5.66 -20.71
CA ILE A 30 -12.31 -5.88 -21.41
C ILE A 30 -11.16 -5.34 -20.56
N VAL A 31 -10.28 -6.23 -20.10
CA VAL A 31 -9.06 -5.88 -19.35
C VAL A 31 -7.86 -6.39 -20.13
N MET A 32 -6.99 -5.46 -20.55
CA MET A 32 -5.78 -5.79 -21.32
C MET A 32 -6.06 -6.65 -22.57
N GLY A 33 -7.20 -6.43 -23.23
CA GLY A 33 -7.60 -7.15 -24.44
C GLY A 33 -8.26 -8.52 -24.20
N ARG A 34 -8.49 -8.91 -22.94
CA ARG A 34 -9.19 -10.14 -22.57
C ARG A 34 -10.57 -9.82 -21.99
N ILE A 35 -11.56 -10.66 -22.27
CA ILE A 35 -12.89 -10.58 -21.64
C ILE A 35 -12.80 -11.20 -20.26
N GLU A 36 -13.20 -10.44 -19.26
CA GLU A 36 -12.94 -10.74 -17.86
C GLU A 36 -14.17 -10.42 -17.01
N GLU A 37 -14.53 -11.30 -16.08
CA GLU A 37 -15.62 -11.04 -15.14
C GLU A 37 -15.14 -10.19 -13.96
N ARG A 38 -15.76 -9.03 -13.75
CA ARG A 38 -15.40 -8.10 -12.67
C ARG A 38 -16.61 -7.67 -11.87
N TRP A 39 -16.38 -7.32 -10.61
CA TRP A 39 -17.40 -6.69 -9.77
C TRP A 39 -17.93 -5.43 -10.44
N GLN A 40 -19.20 -5.07 -10.26
CA GLN A 40 -19.69 -3.76 -10.73
C GLN A 40 -19.13 -2.62 -9.86
N MET A 41 -19.18 -1.38 -10.37
CA MET A 41 -18.64 -0.22 -9.65
C MET A 41 -19.37 0.04 -8.33
N ALA A 42 -20.71 -0.01 -8.36
CA ALA A 42 -21.54 0.21 -7.17
C ALA A 42 -21.23 -0.75 -6.00
N PRO A 43 -21.26 -2.09 -6.16
CA PRO A 43 -20.90 -3.01 -5.08
C PRO A 43 -19.45 -2.86 -4.63
N ALA A 44 -18.52 -2.56 -5.54
CA ALA A 44 -17.13 -2.31 -5.16
C ALA A 44 -17.00 -1.08 -4.25
N VAL A 45 -17.68 0.03 -4.57
CA VAL A 45 -17.71 1.24 -3.75
C VAL A 45 -18.41 0.97 -2.41
N LEU A 46 -19.58 0.33 -2.44
CA LEU A 46 -20.35 -0.01 -1.23
C LEU A 46 -19.53 -0.80 -0.22
N LEU A 47 -18.71 -1.76 -0.70
CA LEU A 47 -17.85 -2.56 0.16
C LEU A 47 -16.84 -1.72 0.93
N VAL A 48 -16.34 -0.62 0.35
CA VAL A 48 -15.28 0.20 0.96
C VAL A 48 -15.75 1.41 1.76
N ILE A 49 -17.03 1.78 1.67
CA ILE A 49 -17.58 2.96 2.38
C ILE A 49 -17.32 2.89 3.89
N PRO A 50 -17.58 1.78 4.61
CA PRO A 50 -17.34 1.74 6.05
C PRO A 50 -15.87 1.95 6.43
N TYR A 51 -14.91 1.57 5.58
CA TYR A 51 -13.49 1.85 5.82
C TYR A 51 -13.15 3.32 5.62
N ILE A 52 -13.81 4.02 4.70
CA ILE A 52 -13.65 5.47 4.52
C ILE A 52 -14.16 6.19 5.78
N ILE A 53 -15.34 5.82 6.26
CA ILE A 53 -15.94 6.39 7.47
C ILE A 53 -15.08 6.05 8.70
N ALA A 54 -14.63 4.81 8.84
CA ALA A 54 -13.79 4.39 9.96
C ALA A 54 -12.46 5.14 10.01
N ALA A 55 -11.83 5.38 8.87
CA ALA A 55 -10.61 6.17 8.80
C ALA A 55 -10.87 7.64 9.18
N ALA A 56 -12.05 8.21 8.90
CA ALA A 56 -12.40 9.58 9.31
C ALA A 56 -12.66 9.69 10.82
N LEU A 57 -13.25 8.65 11.41
CA LEU A 57 -13.63 8.57 12.83
C LEU A 57 -12.57 7.87 13.70
N ARG A 58 -11.31 7.83 13.24
CA ARG A 58 -10.19 7.21 13.97
C ARG A 58 -9.86 7.93 15.28
N SER A 59 -9.38 7.16 16.25
CA SER A 59 -8.88 7.65 17.55
C SER A 59 -7.51 8.31 17.42
N ASP A 60 -7.23 9.28 18.28
CA ASP A 60 -5.92 9.95 18.37
C ASP A 60 -4.81 9.02 18.88
N ASN A 61 -5.19 7.91 19.52
CA ASN A 61 -4.27 6.93 20.09
C ASN A 61 -3.61 6.02 19.04
N PHE A 62 -3.97 6.13 17.76
CA PHE A 62 -3.42 5.27 16.71
C PHE A 62 -2.47 6.03 15.77
N GLY A 63 -1.21 5.62 15.77
CA GLY A 63 -0.17 6.14 14.87
C GLY A 63 -0.02 7.66 14.96
N ASP A 64 0.21 8.28 13.81
CA ASP A 64 0.45 9.73 13.72
C ASP A 64 -0.85 10.58 13.79
N THR A 65 -2.00 10.01 14.18
CA THR A 65 -3.31 10.68 14.11
C THR A 65 -3.35 12.00 14.89
N TYR A 66 -2.90 12.01 16.14
CA TYR A 66 -2.84 13.22 16.96
C TYR A 66 -2.01 14.32 16.29
N ALA A 67 -0.83 13.95 15.76
CA ALA A 67 0.06 14.88 15.07
C ALA A 67 -0.61 15.48 13.82
N TYR A 68 -1.33 14.67 13.03
CA TYR A 68 -2.08 15.18 11.88
C TYR A 68 -3.21 16.12 12.27
N ARG A 69 -3.96 15.83 13.34
CA ARG A 69 -5.02 16.74 13.82
C ARG A 69 -4.44 18.07 14.28
N ARG A 70 -3.33 18.04 15.03
CA ARG A 70 -2.63 19.24 15.49
C ARG A 70 -2.16 20.09 14.31
N VAL A 71 -1.41 19.49 13.38
CA VAL A 71 -0.90 20.19 12.18
C VAL A 71 -2.04 20.75 11.33
N PHE A 72 -3.14 20.00 11.15
CA PHE A 72 -4.32 20.49 10.46
C PHE A 72 -4.96 21.68 11.19
N SER A 73 -5.06 21.63 12.52
CA SER A 73 -5.63 22.71 13.33
C SER A 73 -4.79 23.99 13.28
N GLU A 74 -3.47 23.86 13.24
CA GLU A 74 -2.52 24.98 13.17
C GLU A 74 -2.36 25.57 11.76
N ALA A 75 -2.69 24.81 10.72
CA ALA A 75 -2.59 25.30 9.34
C ALA A 75 -3.54 26.48 9.07
N PRO A 76 -3.18 27.43 8.19
CA PRO A 76 -4.08 28.52 7.82
C PRO A 76 -5.33 28.00 7.10
N ASN A 77 -6.43 28.74 7.21
CA ASN A 77 -7.69 28.43 6.53
C ASN A 77 -8.00 29.39 5.37
N ARG A 78 -7.13 30.36 5.06
CA ARG A 78 -7.26 31.23 3.88
C ARG A 78 -6.14 30.96 2.88
N LEU A 79 -6.51 30.85 1.61
CA LEU A 79 -5.55 30.62 0.52
C LEU A 79 -4.51 31.75 0.40
N ALA A 80 -4.87 32.97 0.78
CA ALA A 80 -3.96 34.12 0.78
C ALA A 80 -2.76 33.95 1.73
N GLU A 81 -2.88 33.13 2.78
CA GLU A 81 -1.82 32.88 3.76
C GLU A 81 -0.85 31.78 3.31
N LEU A 82 -1.18 31.05 2.23
CA LEU A 82 -0.41 29.90 1.75
C LEU A 82 1.04 30.25 1.39
N PRO A 83 1.37 31.35 0.68
CA PRO A 83 2.76 31.67 0.35
C PRO A 83 3.64 31.84 1.59
N PHE A 84 3.14 32.52 2.63
CA PHE A 84 3.87 32.72 3.89
C PHE A 84 3.99 31.40 4.67
N TYR A 85 2.90 30.64 4.77
CA TYR A 85 2.91 29.33 5.43
C TYR A 85 3.94 28.38 4.81
N LEU A 86 4.06 28.32 3.48
CA LEU A 86 4.99 27.45 2.77
C LEU A 86 6.47 27.79 2.98
N GLN A 87 6.81 29.01 3.43
CA GLN A 87 8.19 29.36 3.79
C GLN A 87 8.67 28.57 5.02
N GLY A 88 7.77 28.29 5.96
CA GLY A 88 8.05 27.48 7.15
C GLY A 88 8.04 25.97 6.90
N ILE A 89 7.51 25.51 5.77
CA ILE A 89 7.38 24.08 5.44
C ILE A 89 8.64 23.55 4.76
N LYS A 90 9.35 22.67 5.47
CA LYS A 90 10.60 22.06 4.98
C LYS A 90 10.40 20.76 4.17
N LYS A 91 9.28 20.07 4.35
CA LYS A 91 8.99 18.78 3.68
C LYS A 91 7.55 18.69 3.18
N ASP A 92 7.33 17.80 2.21
CA ASP A 92 6.01 17.42 1.69
C ASP A 92 5.10 18.63 1.37
N LYS A 93 5.65 19.66 0.72
CA LYS A 93 4.95 20.93 0.45
C LYS A 93 3.62 20.74 -0.29
N GLY A 94 3.53 19.74 -1.18
CA GLY A 94 2.28 19.41 -1.88
C GLY A 94 1.18 18.95 -0.92
N PHE A 95 1.52 18.18 0.11
CA PHE A 95 0.57 17.81 1.16
C PHE A 95 0.13 19.02 1.98
N SER A 96 1.05 19.94 2.31
CA SER A 96 0.71 21.19 3.02
C SER A 96 -0.22 22.09 2.20
N VAL A 97 0.03 22.23 0.89
CA VAL A 97 -0.88 22.94 -0.03
C VAL A 97 -2.25 22.27 -0.03
N PHE A 98 -2.30 20.96 -0.24
CA PHE A 98 -3.54 20.19 -0.25
C PHE A 98 -4.34 20.37 1.05
N MET A 99 -3.66 20.31 2.19
CA MET A 99 -4.26 20.50 3.51
C MET A 99 -4.88 21.89 3.69
N VAL A 100 -4.16 22.96 3.35
CA VAL A 100 -4.66 24.34 3.45
C VAL A 100 -5.83 24.58 2.48
N VAL A 101 -5.72 24.06 1.26
CA VAL A 101 -6.80 24.13 0.27
C VAL A 101 -8.06 23.46 0.81
N LEU A 102 -7.97 22.23 1.33
CA LEU A 102 -9.12 21.58 1.95
C LEU A 102 -9.67 22.41 3.11
N LYS A 103 -8.81 22.83 4.05
CA LYS A 103 -9.21 23.61 5.23
C LYS A 103 -9.96 24.89 4.85
N SER A 104 -9.63 25.51 3.73
CA SER A 104 -10.34 26.70 3.23
C SER A 104 -11.80 26.46 2.83
N PHE A 105 -12.16 25.23 2.47
CA PHE A 105 -13.54 24.84 2.14
C PHE A 105 -14.29 24.20 3.30
N ILE A 106 -13.61 23.35 4.09
CA ILE A 106 -14.25 22.53 5.14
C ILE A 106 -14.09 23.09 6.56
N GLY A 107 -13.41 24.23 6.72
CA GLY A 107 -13.09 24.81 8.02
C GLY A 107 -12.20 23.91 8.87
N ASN A 108 -12.25 24.07 10.20
CA ASN A 108 -11.38 23.32 11.13
C ASN A 108 -11.88 21.90 11.47
N SER A 109 -12.56 21.23 10.53
CA SER A 109 -13.07 19.86 10.73
C SER A 109 -12.03 18.81 10.33
N SER A 110 -11.27 18.32 11.32
CA SER A 110 -10.32 17.21 11.11
C SER A 110 -11.00 15.90 10.66
N VAL A 111 -12.28 15.70 11.01
CA VAL A 111 -13.08 14.56 10.54
C VAL A 111 -13.31 14.67 9.03
N CYS A 112 -13.74 15.83 8.52
CA CYS A 112 -13.92 16.04 7.08
C CYS A 112 -12.59 15.92 6.33
N PHE A 113 -11.50 16.44 6.91
CA PHE A 113 -10.15 16.31 6.34
C PHE A 113 -9.75 14.84 6.16
N PHE A 114 -9.91 14.02 7.19
CA PHE A 114 -9.60 12.59 7.14
C PHE A 114 -10.56 11.81 6.24
N LEU A 115 -11.83 12.20 6.19
CA LEU A 115 -12.82 11.60 5.28
C LEU A 115 -12.42 11.76 3.81
N ILE A 116 -12.00 12.97 3.41
CA ILE A 116 -11.60 13.27 2.03
C ILE A 116 -10.34 12.48 1.65
N ILE A 117 -9.32 12.48 2.51
CA ILE A 117 -8.09 11.70 2.27
C ILE A 117 -8.40 10.21 2.16
N ALA A 118 -9.16 9.67 3.11
CA ALA A 118 -9.53 8.25 3.11
C ALA A 118 -10.37 7.89 1.89
N ALA A 119 -11.28 8.77 1.43
CA ALA A 119 -12.05 8.55 0.22
C ALA A 119 -11.15 8.47 -1.02
N ILE A 120 -10.20 9.40 -1.18
CA ILE A 120 -9.25 9.37 -2.31
C ILE A 120 -8.45 8.06 -2.29
N GLN A 121 -7.90 7.70 -1.13
CA GLN A 121 -7.09 6.51 -0.95
C GLN A 121 -7.88 5.22 -1.23
N MET A 122 -9.01 5.03 -0.54
CA MET A 122 -9.81 3.80 -0.64
C MET A 122 -10.49 3.65 -1.98
N LEU A 123 -11.02 4.71 -2.58
CA LEU A 123 -11.66 4.63 -3.89
C LEU A 123 -10.63 4.34 -4.98
N CYS A 124 -9.42 4.90 -4.88
CA CYS A 124 -8.33 4.55 -5.79
C CYS A 124 -7.99 3.06 -5.73
N MET A 125 -7.77 2.52 -4.52
CA MET A 125 -7.51 1.09 -4.33
C MET A 125 -8.69 0.25 -4.84
N ALA A 126 -9.92 0.63 -4.49
CA ALA A 126 -11.12 -0.08 -4.91
C ALA A 126 -11.24 -0.17 -6.43
N PHE A 127 -11.06 0.93 -7.16
CA PHE A 127 -11.19 0.92 -8.63
C PHE A 127 -10.08 0.14 -9.32
N ILE A 128 -8.85 0.22 -8.81
CA ILE A 128 -7.72 -0.51 -9.39
C ILE A 128 -7.86 -2.01 -9.10
N TYR A 129 -8.16 -2.41 -7.87
CA TYR A 129 -8.36 -3.83 -7.53
C TYR A 129 -9.56 -4.41 -8.26
N ARG A 130 -10.68 -3.67 -8.34
CA ARG A 130 -11.87 -4.10 -9.08
C ARG A 130 -11.53 -4.39 -10.54
N LYS A 131 -10.69 -3.58 -11.17
CA LYS A 131 -10.35 -3.72 -12.59
C LYS A 131 -9.32 -4.82 -12.85
N TYR A 132 -8.30 -4.92 -12.00
CA TYR A 132 -7.10 -5.71 -12.28
C TYR A 132 -6.96 -7.00 -11.45
N SER A 133 -7.70 -7.17 -10.37
CA SER A 133 -7.76 -8.42 -9.61
C SER A 133 -8.87 -9.33 -10.13
N GLU A 134 -8.58 -10.63 -10.24
CA GLU A 134 -9.60 -11.65 -10.55
C GLU A 134 -10.58 -11.86 -9.38
N ASN A 135 -10.15 -11.55 -8.15
CA ASN A 135 -10.96 -11.67 -6.95
C ASN A 135 -10.85 -10.40 -6.09
N TYR A 136 -11.67 -9.41 -6.45
CA TYR A 136 -11.76 -8.12 -5.77
C TYR A 136 -12.03 -8.23 -4.27
N TRP A 137 -12.91 -9.15 -3.86
CA TRP A 137 -13.26 -9.32 -2.45
C TRP A 137 -12.05 -9.81 -1.65
N MET A 138 -11.33 -10.81 -2.17
CA MET A 138 -10.10 -11.29 -1.57
C MET A 138 -9.03 -10.20 -1.53
N SER A 139 -8.92 -9.35 -2.56
CA SER A 139 -8.01 -8.20 -2.57
C SER A 139 -8.27 -7.23 -1.41
N ILE A 140 -9.53 -6.81 -1.23
CA ILE A 140 -9.90 -5.89 -0.13
C ILE A 140 -9.74 -6.58 1.22
N PHE A 141 -10.09 -7.87 1.31
CA PHE A 141 -9.86 -8.66 2.51
C PHE A 141 -8.37 -8.71 2.89
N ILE A 142 -7.46 -9.03 1.95
CA ILE A 142 -6.02 -9.04 2.20
C ILE A 142 -5.52 -7.65 2.59
N PHE A 143 -6.01 -6.60 1.94
CA PHE A 143 -5.63 -5.22 2.27
C PHE A 143 -6.05 -4.82 3.70
N VAL A 144 -7.22 -5.25 4.16
CA VAL A 144 -7.74 -4.96 5.50
C VAL A 144 -7.11 -5.88 6.55
N ALA A 145 -7.22 -7.20 6.37
CA ALA A 145 -6.74 -8.21 7.30
C ALA A 145 -5.20 -8.30 7.34
N GLY A 146 -4.52 -7.98 6.24
CA GLY A 146 -3.07 -7.76 6.19
C GLY A 146 -2.61 -6.49 6.91
N THR A 147 -3.53 -5.72 7.50
CA THR A 147 -3.30 -4.46 8.23
C THR A 147 -2.69 -3.33 7.42
N ASP A 148 -2.64 -3.46 6.09
CA ASP A 148 -2.22 -2.39 5.18
C ASP A 148 -3.21 -1.21 5.25
N TYR A 149 -4.51 -1.49 5.30
CA TYR A 149 -5.53 -0.47 5.56
C TYR A 149 -5.23 0.36 6.82
N MET A 150 -4.96 -0.31 7.94
CA MET A 150 -4.65 0.38 9.21
C MET A 150 -3.32 1.14 9.11
N SER A 151 -2.26 0.46 8.65
CA SER A 151 -0.92 1.03 8.55
C SER A 151 -0.85 2.27 7.64
N TRP A 152 -1.67 2.33 6.59
CA TRP A 152 -1.47 3.32 5.53
C TRP A 152 -2.63 4.32 5.40
N CYS A 153 -3.89 3.88 5.48
CA CYS A 153 -5.05 4.79 5.39
C CYS A 153 -5.26 5.62 6.67
N GLN A 154 -4.78 5.10 7.81
CA GLN A 154 -4.96 5.77 9.10
C GLN A 154 -3.65 6.34 9.66
N ASN A 155 -2.53 5.61 9.55
CA ASN A 155 -1.25 6.06 10.07
C ASN A 155 -0.39 6.77 8.99
N GLY A 156 0.02 6.07 7.93
CA GLY A 156 0.89 6.62 6.88
C GLY A 156 0.22 7.53 5.85
N ILE A 157 -0.70 8.43 6.23
CA ILE A 157 -1.64 9.06 5.27
C ILE A 157 -0.98 9.87 4.15
N ARG A 158 0.14 10.55 4.43
CA ARG A 158 0.90 11.33 3.43
C ARG A 158 1.49 10.42 2.36
N GLN A 159 2.21 9.40 2.81
CA GLN A 159 2.82 8.39 1.96
C GLN A 159 1.76 7.61 1.18
N PHE A 160 0.68 7.21 1.84
CA PHE A 160 -0.36 6.42 1.19
C PHE A 160 -1.18 7.24 0.19
N LEU A 161 -1.34 8.54 0.41
CA LEU A 161 -1.91 9.43 -0.60
C LEU A 161 -1.01 9.50 -1.85
N ALA A 162 0.31 9.59 -1.67
CA ALA A 162 1.26 9.51 -2.79
C ALA A 162 1.18 8.15 -3.52
N ILE A 163 1.06 7.04 -2.78
CA ILE A 163 0.86 5.70 -3.36
C ILE A 163 -0.45 5.63 -4.13
N ALA A 164 -1.56 6.17 -3.61
CA ALA A 164 -2.83 6.21 -4.30
C ALA A 164 -2.75 7.00 -5.62
N ILE A 165 -2.07 8.15 -5.63
CA ILE A 165 -1.82 8.91 -6.87
C ILE A 165 -1.06 8.06 -7.90
N ILE A 166 0.01 7.38 -7.48
CA ILE A 166 0.78 6.49 -8.37
C ILE A 166 -0.04 5.28 -8.83
N MET A 167 -0.85 4.70 -7.94
CA MET A 167 -1.73 3.56 -8.23
C MET A 167 -2.78 3.92 -9.27
N ALA A 168 -3.34 5.14 -9.23
CA ALA A 168 -4.23 5.63 -10.28
C ALA A 168 -3.56 5.68 -11.66
N GLY A 169 -2.23 5.88 -11.69
CA GLY A 169 -1.38 5.81 -12.88
C GLY A 169 -1.04 4.39 -13.35
N PHE A 170 -1.43 3.33 -12.64
CA PHE A 170 -1.10 1.94 -12.98
C PHE A 170 -1.42 1.53 -14.44
N PRO A 171 -2.54 1.95 -15.06
CA PRO A 171 -2.79 1.67 -16.47
C PRO A 171 -1.71 2.22 -17.42
N LEU A 172 -1.00 3.28 -17.04
CA LEU A 172 0.12 3.84 -17.81
C LEU A 172 1.35 2.95 -17.72
N LEU A 173 1.60 2.32 -16.57
CA LEU A 173 2.66 1.32 -16.40
C LEU A 173 2.43 0.14 -17.34
N LEU A 174 1.22 -0.40 -17.35
CA LEU A 174 0.84 -1.51 -18.25
C LEU A 174 1.02 -1.15 -19.73
N LYS A 175 0.72 0.10 -20.10
CA LYS A 175 0.86 0.63 -21.47
C LYS A 175 2.25 1.18 -21.78
N ARG A 176 3.23 1.07 -20.87
CA ARG A 176 4.59 1.61 -21.00
C ARG A 176 4.65 3.12 -21.30
N LYS A 177 3.66 3.88 -20.84
CA LYS A 177 3.63 5.35 -20.98
C LYS A 177 4.48 5.99 -19.87
N TYR A 178 5.80 5.78 -19.93
CA TYR A 178 6.72 6.13 -18.83
C TYR A 178 6.77 7.63 -18.55
N VAL A 179 6.75 8.50 -19.56
CA VAL A 179 6.78 9.96 -19.34
C VAL A 179 5.58 10.40 -18.52
N SER A 180 4.37 10.01 -18.93
CA SER A 180 3.14 10.32 -18.19
C SER A 180 3.14 9.72 -16.79
N LEU A 181 3.65 8.49 -16.63
CA LEU A 181 3.75 7.86 -15.32
C LEU A 181 4.77 8.57 -14.41
N THR A 182 5.91 9.00 -14.95
CA THR A 182 6.92 9.78 -14.21
C THR A 182 6.33 11.10 -13.73
N VAL A 183 5.53 11.79 -14.53
CA VAL A 183 4.82 13.02 -14.08
C VAL A 183 3.90 12.72 -12.89
N ILE A 184 3.17 11.61 -12.92
CA ILE A 184 2.32 11.18 -11.78
C ILE A 184 3.17 10.85 -10.55
N ILE A 185 4.32 10.20 -10.73
CA ILE A 185 5.24 9.90 -9.62
C ILE A 185 5.81 11.19 -9.02
N LEU A 186 6.21 12.16 -9.84
CA LEU A 186 6.70 13.46 -9.38
C LEU A 186 5.61 14.24 -8.66
N LEU A 187 4.36 14.18 -9.12
CA LEU A 187 3.22 14.72 -8.37
C LEU A 187 3.09 14.04 -7.00
N GLY A 188 3.13 12.70 -6.95
CA GLY A 188 3.14 11.95 -5.69
C GLY A 188 4.30 12.34 -4.77
N ALA A 189 5.48 12.63 -5.32
CA ALA A 189 6.65 13.06 -4.58
C ALA A 189 6.48 14.41 -3.88
N THR A 190 5.56 15.26 -4.34
CA THR A 190 5.20 16.50 -3.63
C THR A 190 4.41 16.23 -2.35
N PHE A 191 3.69 15.10 -2.27
CA PHE A 191 2.95 14.67 -1.09
C PHE A 191 3.83 13.85 -0.13
N HIS A 192 4.73 13.05 -0.67
CA HIS A 192 5.73 12.35 0.11
C HIS A 192 6.95 11.95 -0.72
N ALA A 193 8.14 12.40 -0.33
CA ALA A 193 9.33 12.28 -1.17
C ALA A 193 9.77 10.83 -1.47
N SER A 194 9.42 9.84 -0.64
CA SER A 194 9.74 8.43 -0.94
C SER A 194 9.07 7.93 -2.22
N ALA A 195 8.07 8.64 -2.76
CA ALA A 195 7.47 8.31 -4.05
C ALA A 195 8.49 8.31 -5.20
N LEU A 196 9.59 9.06 -5.07
CA LEU A 196 10.68 9.07 -6.06
C LEU A 196 11.31 7.67 -6.27
N LEU A 197 11.22 6.78 -5.28
CA LEU A 197 11.65 5.38 -5.44
C LEU A 197 10.88 4.65 -6.55
N MET A 198 9.67 5.09 -6.88
CA MET A 198 8.90 4.50 -7.96
C MET A 198 9.52 4.76 -9.34
N VAL A 199 10.31 5.82 -9.52
CA VAL A 199 10.94 6.14 -10.81
C VAL A 199 11.84 5.00 -11.31
N PRO A 200 12.82 4.48 -10.55
CA PRO A 200 13.56 3.30 -10.99
C PRO A 200 12.71 2.02 -10.96
N ILE A 201 11.80 1.87 -9.99
CA ILE A 201 10.99 0.65 -9.84
C ILE A 201 10.14 0.36 -11.08
N ILE A 202 9.52 1.37 -11.70
CA ILE A 202 8.68 1.15 -12.89
C ILE A 202 9.45 0.52 -14.06
N PHE A 203 10.76 0.77 -14.15
CA PHE A 203 11.62 0.12 -15.16
C PHE A 203 12.02 -1.28 -14.73
N ILE A 204 12.30 -1.51 -13.44
CA ILE A 204 12.70 -2.82 -12.90
C ILE A 204 11.57 -3.83 -13.07
N VAL A 205 10.34 -3.46 -12.71
CA VAL A 205 9.18 -4.36 -12.73
C VAL A 205 8.68 -4.67 -14.14
N GLN A 206 9.06 -3.87 -15.13
CA GLN A 206 8.63 -4.04 -16.50
C GLN A 206 9.24 -5.30 -17.15
N GLY A 207 8.37 -6.18 -17.65
CA GLY A 207 8.75 -7.34 -18.45
C GLY A 207 7.94 -8.56 -18.07
N LYS A 208 8.44 -9.74 -18.43
CA LYS A 208 7.90 -11.02 -17.95
C LYS A 208 8.14 -11.16 -16.44
N ALA A 209 7.37 -12.01 -15.76
CA ALA A 209 7.69 -12.42 -14.40
C ALA A 209 9.12 -12.96 -14.32
N TRP A 210 9.80 -12.71 -13.20
CA TRP A 210 11.18 -13.14 -12.97
C TRP A 210 12.18 -12.61 -14.01
N ASN A 211 11.99 -11.35 -14.43
CA ASN A 211 12.92 -10.71 -15.37
C ASN A 211 14.31 -10.51 -14.73
N LYS A 212 15.35 -10.34 -15.56
CA LYS A 212 16.74 -10.19 -15.08
C LYS A 212 16.90 -9.04 -14.07
N LYS A 213 16.17 -7.92 -14.24
CA LYS A 213 16.26 -6.75 -13.35
C LYS A 213 15.68 -7.05 -11.97
N SER A 214 14.51 -7.68 -11.90
CA SER A 214 13.90 -8.07 -10.61
C SER A 214 14.73 -9.15 -9.90
N VAL A 215 15.33 -10.09 -10.64
CA VAL A 215 16.26 -11.08 -10.07
C VAL A 215 17.55 -10.42 -9.55
N LEU A 216 18.11 -9.45 -10.28
CA LEU A 216 19.27 -8.67 -9.81
C LEU A 216 18.96 -7.93 -8.49
N CYS A 217 17.71 -7.51 -8.27
CA CYS A 217 17.32 -6.91 -6.99
C CYS A 217 17.41 -7.91 -5.83
N ILE A 218 17.18 -9.21 -6.04
CA ILE A 218 17.40 -10.24 -5.00
C ILE A 218 18.87 -10.27 -4.61
N LEU A 219 19.77 -10.31 -5.61
CA LEU A 219 21.22 -10.29 -5.38
C LEU A 219 21.64 -8.99 -4.68
N GLY A 220 21.09 -7.85 -5.09
CA GLY A 220 21.30 -6.56 -4.43
C GLY A 220 20.87 -6.58 -2.97
N CYS A 221 19.70 -7.16 -2.65
CA CYS A 221 19.24 -7.30 -1.27
C CYS A 221 20.18 -8.20 -0.44
N ILE A 222 20.65 -9.32 -1.02
CA ILE A 222 21.63 -10.19 -0.35
C ILE A 222 22.92 -9.43 -0.05
N LEU A 223 23.44 -8.66 -1.01
CA LEU A 223 24.63 -7.83 -0.80
C LEU A 223 24.41 -6.77 0.27
N ILE A 224 23.26 -6.10 0.29
CA ILE A 224 22.89 -5.15 1.33
C ILE A 224 22.91 -5.83 2.71
N LEU A 225 22.37 -7.03 2.83
CA LEU A 225 22.33 -7.77 4.10
C LEU A 225 23.73 -8.19 4.56
N ILE A 226 24.59 -8.64 3.65
CA ILE A 226 25.99 -9.00 3.97
C ILE A 226 26.77 -7.77 4.45
N PHE A 227 26.53 -6.61 3.83
CA PHE A 227 27.24 -5.35 4.12
C PHE A 227 26.35 -4.31 4.81
N VAL A 228 25.46 -4.75 5.71
CA VAL A 228 24.41 -3.87 6.26
C VAL A 228 24.96 -2.62 6.92
N ASN A 229 26.04 -2.71 7.71
CA ASN A 229 26.65 -1.54 8.34
C ASN A 229 27.15 -0.53 7.30
N ARG A 230 27.87 -0.99 6.26
CA ARG A 230 28.35 -0.11 5.18
C ARG A 230 27.20 0.50 4.38
N PHE A 231 26.12 -0.27 4.18
CA PHE A 231 24.92 0.24 3.55
C PHE A 231 24.28 1.35 4.38
N THR A 232 24.14 1.16 5.70
CA THR A 232 23.56 2.18 6.58
C THR A 232 24.43 3.43 6.67
N ASP A 233 25.75 3.29 6.66
CA ASP A 233 26.67 4.43 6.65
C ASP A 233 26.57 5.19 5.32
N GLY A 234 26.60 4.49 4.18
CA GLY A 234 26.43 5.10 2.87
C GLY A 234 25.05 5.77 2.69
N MET A 235 24.00 5.22 3.30
CA MET A 235 22.68 5.87 3.35
C MET A 235 22.73 7.18 4.14
N ASN A 236 23.38 7.20 5.30
CA ASN A 236 23.52 8.39 6.13
C ASN A 236 24.20 9.53 5.34
N ASP A 237 25.28 9.20 4.62
CA ASP A 237 26.02 10.17 3.80
C ASP A 237 25.18 10.67 2.62
N ALA A 238 24.54 9.76 1.87
CA ALA A 238 23.72 10.09 0.71
C ALA A 238 22.49 10.94 1.07
N LEU A 239 21.96 10.79 2.28
CA LEU A 239 20.75 11.48 2.74
C LEU A 239 21.04 12.74 3.57
N SER A 240 22.29 13.02 3.91
CA SER A 240 22.74 14.12 4.77
C SER A 240 22.19 15.51 4.39
N ASN A 241 22.05 15.78 3.08
CA ASN A 241 21.53 17.05 2.56
C ASN A 241 20.04 17.00 2.17
N THR A 242 19.31 16.01 2.67
CA THR A 242 17.90 15.79 2.35
C THR A 242 17.03 15.90 3.60
N GLN A 243 15.71 15.83 3.43
CA GLN A 243 14.78 15.75 4.56
C GLN A 243 14.92 14.47 5.41
N TYR A 244 15.74 13.52 4.99
CA TYR A 244 16.03 12.26 5.68
C TYR A 244 17.43 12.26 6.33
N SER A 245 18.04 13.43 6.54
CA SER A 245 19.41 13.57 7.07
C SER A 245 19.64 12.83 8.38
N ASN A 246 18.63 12.76 9.24
CA ASN A 246 18.74 12.15 10.56
C ASN A 246 18.19 10.72 10.60
N MET A 247 17.75 10.16 9.47
CA MET A 247 17.00 8.90 9.45
C MET A 247 17.74 7.73 10.12
N VAL A 248 19.05 7.60 9.85
CA VAL A 248 19.88 6.51 10.38
C VAL A 248 20.23 6.74 11.86
N THR A 249 20.30 7.99 12.29
CA THR A 249 20.50 8.36 13.70
C THR A 249 19.21 8.11 14.48
N ASP A 250 18.09 8.64 13.99
CA ASP A 250 16.77 8.53 14.58
C ASP A 250 16.38 7.07 14.80
N TRP A 251 16.56 6.19 13.81
CA TRP A 251 16.19 4.77 13.97
C TRP A 251 17.04 4.03 15.01
N LYS A 252 18.25 4.53 15.33
CA LYS A 252 19.20 3.91 16.26
C LYS A 252 18.83 4.36 17.66
N GLU A 253 18.53 5.65 17.81
CA GLU A 253 18.05 6.26 19.05
C GLU A 253 16.65 5.76 19.44
N TRP A 254 15.78 5.48 18.48
CA TRP A 254 14.44 4.95 18.73
C TRP A 254 14.39 3.43 18.96
N GLU A 255 15.55 2.77 18.95
CA GLU A 255 15.67 1.31 19.06
C GLU A 255 14.76 0.58 18.06
N ASP A 256 14.68 1.10 16.82
CA ASP A 256 13.90 0.48 15.75
C ASP A 256 14.59 -0.81 15.28
N ASN A 257 14.16 -1.92 15.87
CA ASN A 257 14.73 -3.26 15.66
C ASN A 257 14.32 -3.91 14.33
N GLY A 258 13.86 -3.11 13.36
CA GLY A 258 13.48 -3.58 12.03
C GLY A 258 12.04 -4.07 11.94
N THR A 259 11.64 -4.44 10.71
CA THR A 259 10.30 -5.00 10.46
C THR A 259 10.16 -6.37 11.12
N ASN A 260 9.03 -6.58 11.81
CA ASN A 260 8.66 -7.87 12.40
C ASN A 260 8.79 -9.05 11.40
N PRO A 261 9.45 -10.17 11.76
CA PRO A 261 9.65 -11.30 10.84
C PRO A 261 8.37 -11.95 10.32
N ILE A 262 7.28 -12.00 11.12
CA ILE A 262 5.98 -12.51 10.66
C ILE A 262 5.44 -11.60 9.55
N ARG A 263 5.56 -10.28 9.72
CA ARG A 263 5.16 -9.31 8.69
C ARG A 263 6.00 -9.46 7.42
N VAL A 264 7.31 -9.70 7.54
CA VAL A 264 8.20 -9.99 6.40
C VAL A 264 7.74 -11.24 5.66
N PHE A 265 7.41 -12.30 6.39
CA PHE A 265 6.88 -13.53 5.81
C PHE A 265 5.57 -13.28 5.06
N VAL A 266 4.60 -12.59 5.67
CA VAL A 266 3.30 -12.27 5.05
C VAL A 266 3.47 -11.50 3.74
N TYR A 267 4.33 -10.47 3.71
CA TYR A 267 4.60 -9.73 2.48
C TYR A 267 5.39 -10.53 1.43
N SER A 268 6.05 -11.61 1.84
CA SER A 268 6.81 -12.49 0.93
C SER A 268 5.96 -13.61 0.32
N ILE A 269 4.75 -13.87 0.83
CA ILE A 269 3.85 -14.92 0.31
C ILE A 269 3.65 -14.83 -1.22
N PRO A 270 3.36 -13.65 -1.82
CA PRO A 270 3.17 -13.60 -3.27
C PRO A 270 4.45 -13.88 -4.06
N MET A 271 5.64 -13.62 -3.51
CA MET A 271 6.88 -14.06 -4.16
C MET A 271 7.05 -15.57 -4.06
N ILE A 272 6.80 -16.16 -2.88
CA ILE A 272 6.91 -17.60 -2.64
C ILE A 272 5.96 -18.37 -3.57
N PHE A 273 4.70 -17.93 -3.66
CA PHE A 273 3.73 -18.54 -4.58
C PHE A 273 4.16 -18.38 -6.03
N SER A 274 4.75 -17.25 -6.41
CA SER A 274 5.28 -17.08 -7.77
C SER A 274 6.47 -17.99 -8.12
N VAL A 275 7.20 -18.52 -7.12
CA VAL A 275 8.20 -19.58 -7.31
C VAL A 275 7.49 -20.91 -7.57
N VAL A 276 6.52 -21.26 -6.71
CA VAL A 276 5.75 -22.51 -6.79
C VAL A 276 4.99 -22.61 -8.13
N GLY A 277 4.31 -21.53 -8.53
CA GLY A 277 3.52 -21.45 -9.76
C GLY A 277 4.25 -20.87 -10.96
N ARG A 278 5.59 -20.92 -10.99
CA ARG A 278 6.39 -20.28 -12.04
C ARG A 278 5.99 -20.71 -13.46
N ARG A 279 5.61 -21.99 -13.63
CA ARG A 279 5.15 -22.54 -14.91
C ARG A 279 3.81 -21.90 -15.32
N GLN A 280 2.84 -21.90 -14.41
CA GLN A 280 1.49 -21.36 -14.62
C GLN A 280 1.53 -19.86 -14.94
N ILE A 281 2.37 -19.09 -14.24
CA ILE A 281 2.58 -17.66 -14.52
C ILE A 281 3.14 -17.46 -15.94
N LYS A 282 4.13 -18.26 -16.33
CA LYS A 282 4.74 -18.18 -17.67
C LYS A 282 3.75 -18.55 -18.76
N GLU A 283 2.91 -19.56 -18.54
CA GLU A 283 1.89 -20.02 -19.49
C GLU A 283 0.73 -19.02 -19.64
N ALA A 284 0.26 -18.42 -18.54
CA ALA A 284 -0.81 -17.42 -18.58
C ALA A 284 -0.43 -16.15 -19.35
N ASP A 285 0.87 -15.81 -19.30
CA ASP A 285 1.53 -14.67 -19.93
C ASP A 285 0.75 -13.35 -19.82
N ASN A 286 0.10 -13.14 -18.69
CA ASN A 286 -0.71 -11.96 -18.46
C ASN A 286 0.22 -10.78 -18.07
N PRO A 287 0.19 -9.63 -18.80
CA PRO A 287 1.04 -8.49 -18.48
C PRO A 287 0.86 -7.94 -17.07
N VAL A 288 -0.36 -8.02 -16.51
CA VAL A 288 -0.65 -7.62 -15.13
C VAL A 288 0.11 -8.54 -14.18
N VAL A 289 -0.14 -9.84 -14.27
CA VAL A 289 0.49 -10.88 -13.42
C VAL A 289 2.02 -10.78 -13.50
N ASN A 290 2.57 -10.70 -14.71
CA ASN A 290 4.00 -10.56 -14.94
C ASN A 290 4.62 -9.38 -14.18
N ILE A 291 3.98 -8.20 -14.23
CA ILE A 291 4.46 -7.00 -13.52
C ILE A 291 4.25 -7.16 -12.01
N MET A 292 3.11 -7.70 -11.56
CA MET A 292 2.84 -7.88 -10.12
C MET A 292 3.80 -8.90 -9.49
N THR A 293 4.22 -9.94 -10.22
CA THR A 293 5.28 -10.87 -9.79
C THR A 293 6.62 -10.16 -9.62
N ASN A 294 6.97 -9.24 -10.50
CA ASN A 294 8.20 -8.46 -10.31
C ASN A 294 8.08 -7.48 -9.12
N PHE A 295 6.89 -6.93 -8.86
CA PHE A 295 6.63 -6.20 -7.62
C PHE A 295 6.76 -7.09 -6.38
N SER A 296 6.28 -8.35 -6.40
CA SER A 296 6.39 -9.25 -5.24
C SER A 296 7.84 -9.55 -4.88
N ILE A 297 8.71 -9.73 -5.88
CA ILE A 297 10.16 -9.90 -5.68
C ILE A 297 10.76 -8.66 -5.00
N LEU A 298 10.47 -7.45 -5.50
CA LEU A 298 10.95 -6.21 -4.90
C LEU A 298 10.41 -6.00 -3.48
N THR A 299 9.12 -6.26 -3.27
CA THR A 299 8.44 -6.13 -1.98
C THR A 299 9.09 -7.04 -0.94
N SER A 300 9.38 -8.29 -1.32
CA SER A 300 10.03 -9.27 -0.45
C SER A 300 11.48 -8.87 -0.15
N GLY A 301 12.23 -8.40 -1.16
CA GLY A 301 13.59 -7.90 -0.98
C GLY A 301 13.66 -6.74 0.01
N ILE A 302 12.80 -5.73 -0.18
CA ILE A 302 12.68 -4.58 0.75
C ILE A 302 12.25 -5.05 2.13
N ALA A 303 11.30 -6.00 2.24
CA ALA A 303 10.86 -6.53 3.51
C ALA A 303 12.01 -7.21 4.28
N VAL A 304 12.81 -8.05 3.63
CA VAL A 304 13.96 -8.71 4.27
C VAL A 304 15.04 -7.69 4.67
N VAL A 305 15.34 -6.69 3.83
CA VAL A 305 16.28 -5.61 4.19
C VAL A 305 15.76 -4.82 5.40
N SER A 306 14.47 -4.50 5.42
CA SER A 306 13.85 -3.76 6.53
C SER A 306 13.88 -4.52 7.85
N MET A 307 13.86 -5.86 7.83
CA MET A 307 13.98 -6.71 9.01
C MET A 307 15.32 -6.55 9.74
N LYS A 308 16.37 -6.15 9.03
CA LYS A 308 17.73 -5.97 9.57
C LYS A 308 18.17 -4.51 9.66
N THR A 309 17.28 -3.59 9.30
CA THR A 309 17.53 -2.14 9.33
C THR A 309 16.46 -1.45 10.15
N SER A 310 15.39 -0.96 9.53
CA SER A 310 14.33 -0.21 10.22
C SER A 310 12.95 -0.55 9.68
N GLY A 311 12.02 -0.82 10.60
CA GLY A 311 10.62 -1.02 10.27
C GLY A 311 9.88 0.29 9.98
N ILE A 312 10.28 1.38 10.63
CA ILE A 312 9.62 2.69 10.50
C ILE A 312 10.02 3.40 9.21
N PHE A 313 11.26 3.29 8.77
CA PHE A 313 11.73 3.96 7.56
C PHE A 313 11.74 3.02 6.35
N ILE A 314 12.49 1.91 6.42
CA ILE A 314 12.58 0.97 5.28
C ILE A 314 11.32 0.12 5.19
N GLY A 315 10.76 -0.33 6.31
CA GLY A 315 9.54 -1.15 6.34
C GLY A 315 8.33 -0.44 5.73
N ARG A 316 8.28 0.89 5.76
CA ARG A 316 7.22 1.66 5.07
C ARG A 316 7.34 1.63 3.56
N LEU A 317 8.53 1.37 3.01
CA LEU A 317 8.73 1.29 1.56
C LEU A 317 8.06 0.05 0.93
N ILE A 318 7.80 -0.98 1.74
CA ILE A 318 7.09 -2.20 1.31
C ILE A 318 5.73 -1.85 0.68
N SER A 319 5.05 -0.82 1.19
CA SER A 319 3.72 -0.40 0.73
C SER A 319 3.66 -0.01 -0.75
N TYR A 320 4.76 0.45 -1.35
CA TYR A 320 4.83 0.77 -2.78
C TYR A 320 4.70 -0.48 -3.67
N GLY A 321 5.00 -1.67 -3.14
CA GLY A 321 4.90 -2.93 -3.84
C GLY A 321 3.80 -3.86 -3.31
N SER A 322 3.44 -3.81 -2.02
CA SER A 322 2.42 -4.68 -1.42
C SER A 322 1.02 -4.44 -2.00
N VAL A 323 0.68 -3.17 -2.30
CA VAL A 323 -0.61 -2.81 -2.92
C VAL A 323 -0.81 -3.46 -4.30
N TYR A 324 0.28 -3.84 -4.97
CA TYR A 324 0.27 -4.57 -6.23
C TYR A 324 0.35 -6.09 -5.99
N SER A 325 1.38 -6.53 -5.26
CA SER A 325 1.67 -7.95 -5.08
C SER A 325 0.67 -8.65 -4.16
N ALA A 326 0.47 -8.18 -2.93
CA ALA A 326 -0.44 -8.83 -2.00
C ALA A 326 -1.91 -8.70 -2.44
N SER A 327 -2.30 -7.54 -2.97
CA SER A 327 -3.72 -7.27 -3.27
C SER A 327 -4.16 -7.65 -4.69
N ILE A 328 -3.24 -7.86 -5.65
CA ILE A 328 -3.62 -8.25 -7.03
C ILE A 328 -3.03 -9.60 -7.41
N LEU A 329 -1.73 -9.83 -7.16
CA LEU A 329 -1.08 -11.09 -7.53
C LEU A 329 -1.57 -12.25 -6.67
N LEU A 330 -1.60 -12.12 -5.34
CA LEU A 330 -1.95 -13.24 -4.46
C LEU A 330 -3.35 -13.81 -4.73
N PRO A 331 -4.41 -12.99 -4.93
CA PRO A 331 -5.70 -13.49 -5.40
C PRO A 331 -5.60 -14.30 -6.69
N TRP A 332 -4.85 -13.81 -7.69
CA TRP A 332 -4.63 -14.53 -8.95
C TRP A 332 -3.91 -15.87 -8.73
N GLU A 333 -2.88 -15.88 -7.89
CA GLU A 333 -2.07 -17.06 -7.58
C GLU A 333 -2.90 -18.16 -6.91
N MET A 334 -3.77 -17.79 -5.97
CA MET A 334 -4.66 -18.75 -5.30
C MET A 334 -5.71 -19.37 -6.23
N GLU A 335 -6.09 -18.68 -7.31
CA GLU A 335 -7.05 -19.18 -8.30
C GLU A 335 -6.38 -20.03 -9.39
N ASN A 336 -5.15 -19.69 -9.81
CA ASN A 336 -4.57 -20.20 -11.05
C ASN A 336 -3.36 -21.14 -10.87
N ILE A 337 -2.71 -21.16 -9.70
CA ILE A 337 -1.54 -22.04 -9.48
C ILE A 337 -1.96 -23.45 -9.09
N PHE A 338 -3.03 -23.56 -8.30
CA PHE A 338 -3.44 -24.79 -7.64
C PHE A 338 -4.62 -25.48 -8.35
N THR A 339 -4.75 -26.79 -8.14
CA THR A 339 -5.98 -27.51 -8.55
C THR A 339 -7.18 -27.00 -7.77
N GLU A 340 -8.40 -27.23 -8.24
CA GLU A 340 -9.61 -26.68 -7.61
C GLU A 340 -9.74 -27.04 -6.11
N ASN A 341 -9.44 -28.29 -5.74
CA ASN A 341 -9.48 -28.74 -4.35
C ASN A 341 -8.38 -28.07 -3.51
N SER A 342 -7.16 -27.99 -4.03
CA SER A 342 -6.05 -27.32 -3.36
C SER A 342 -6.28 -25.81 -3.24
N ALA A 343 -6.87 -25.17 -4.25
CA ALA A 343 -7.23 -23.76 -4.22
C ALA A 343 -8.22 -23.44 -3.09
N LYS A 344 -9.22 -24.31 -2.83
CA LYS A 344 -10.14 -24.17 -1.70
C LYS A 344 -9.39 -24.21 -0.35
N ILE A 345 -8.45 -25.13 -0.20
CA ILE A 345 -7.62 -25.26 1.01
C ILE A 345 -6.73 -24.01 1.18
N ILE A 346 -6.01 -23.60 0.13
CA ILE A 346 -5.11 -22.44 0.16
C ILE A 346 -5.86 -21.16 0.47
N LYS A 347 -7.02 -20.91 -0.14
CA LYS A 347 -7.84 -19.73 0.17
C LYS A 347 -8.34 -19.74 1.61
N SER A 348 -8.76 -20.90 2.11
CA SER A 348 -9.20 -21.03 3.51
C SER A 348 -8.04 -20.77 4.48
N ALA A 349 -6.87 -21.33 4.19
CA ALA A 349 -5.65 -21.08 4.95
C ALA A 349 -5.22 -19.61 4.88
N ALA A 350 -5.33 -18.96 3.72
CA ALA A 350 -5.06 -17.52 3.57
C ALA A 350 -6.02 -16.68 4.42
N VAL A 351 -7.33 -16.95 4.37
CA VAL A 351 -8.32 -16.24 5.19
C VAL A 351 -8.02 -16.38 6.67
N LEU A 352 -7.80 -17.61 7.16
CA LEU A 352 -7.47 -17.85 8.57
C LEU A 352 -6.13 -17.23 8.97
N GLY A 353 -5.11 -17.34 8.10
CA GLY A 353 -3.78 -16.78 8.33
C GLY A 353 -3.79 -15.26 8.39
N TYR A 354 -4.53 -14.59 7.50
CA TYR A 354 -4.68 -13.13 7.53
C TYR A 354 -5.54 -12.66 8.71
N ILE A 355 -6.55 -13.41 9.15
CA ILE A 355 -7.27 -13.11 10.40
C ILE A 355 -6.33 -13.25 11.61
N GLY A 356 -5.54 -14.32 11.65
CA GLY A 356 -4.54 -14.53 12.70
C GLY A 356 -3.47 -13.43 12.73
N PHE A 357 -3.01 -12.99 11.55
CA PHE A 357 -2.07 -11.88 11.42
C PHE A 357 -2.70 -10.54 11.81
N PHE A 358 -3.95 -10.28 11.42
CA PHE A 358 -4.72 -9.12 11.87
C PHE A 358 -4.78 -9.08 13.40
N TYR A 359 -5.17 -10.19 14.03
CA TYR A 359 -5.22 -10.29 15.49
C TYR A 359 -3.83 -10.05 16.10
N TYR A 360 -2.79 -10.68 15.55
CA TYR A 360 -1.42 -10.52 16.05
C TYR A 360 -0.99 -9.04 16.05
N GLN A 361 -1.19 -8.35 14.93
CA GLN A 361 -0.81 -6.95 14.78
C GLN A 361 -1.66 -6.03 15.67
N MET A 362 -2.98 -6.21 15.66
CA MET A 362 -3.91 -5.33 16.37
C MET A 362 -3.82 -5.50 17.88
N HIS A 363 -3.63 -6.72 18.40
CA HIS A 363 -3.56 -7.02 19.82
C HIS A 363 -2.13 -6.86 20.37
N PHE A 364 -1.17 -7.65 19.86
CA PHE A 364 0.17 -7.71 20.47
C PHE A 364 1.09 -6.56 20.05
N ILE A 365 0.96 -6.05 18.81
CA ILE A 365 1.86 -5.00 18.31
C ILE A 365 1.31 -3.61 18.57
N TRP A 366 -0.01 -3.40 18.44
CA TRP A 366 -0.63 -2.09 18.59
C TRP A 366 -1.52 -1.91 19.82
N GLY A 367 -1.91 -2.98 20.53
CA GLY A 367 -2.74 -2.88 21.73
C GLY A 367 -4.11 -2.23 21.50
N LEU A 368 -4.70 -2.41 20.32
CA LEU A 368 -5.95 -1.75 19.91
C LEU A 368 -7.20 -2.60 20.15
N ILE A 369 -7.05 -3.90 20.35
CA ILE A 369 -8.15 -4.85 20.60
C ILE A 369 -7.85 -5.79 21.74
#